data_AF-A0A6G6SDX5-F1
#
_entry.id   AF-A0A6G6SDX5-F1
#
_cell.length_a   1.000
_cell.length_b   1.000
_cell.length_c   1.000
_cell.angle_alpha   90.00
_cell.angle_beta   90.00
_cell.angle_gamma   90.00
#
_symmetry.space_group_name_H-M   'P 1'
#
loop_
_entity.id
_entity.type
_entity.pdbx_description
1 polymer ?
#
loop_
_entity_poly.entity_id
_entity_poly.type
_entity_poly.pdbx_seq_one_letter_code
_entity_poly.pdbx_strand_id
1 'polypeptide(L)'
;MSLFNQIASLLGGEKINQYKTVLDWVESQGGIEGLIKQFDTAGLSELIQSWISTNTNLPISAEQIVTVFSSPVINELASKINLSATEASEMAAQYLPKLIDKVTPDGVVPKDLDLVSAGMDILKAKIFGG
;
A
#
# COMPACT_ATOMS: atom_id res chain seq x y z
N MET A 1 -3.54 31.31 11.16
CA MET A 1 -2.55 30.34 10.67
C MET A 1 -2.50 29.23 11.69
N SER A 2 -3.05 28.08 11.32
CA SER A 2 -3.61 27.10 12.25
C SER A 2 -2.55 26.18 12.86
N LEU A 3 -2.71 25.86 14.14
CA LEU A 3 -1.98 24.79 14.87
C LEU A 3 -1.93 23.47 14.10
N PHE A 4 -2.89 23.26 13.18
CA PHE A 4 -2.92 22.15 12.24
C PHE A 4 -1.67 22.06 11.34
N ASN A 5 -1.11 23.19 10.88
CA ASN A 5 0.08 23.20 10.03
C ASN A 5 1.37 22.85 10.81
N GLN A 6 1.42 23.14 12.11
CA GLN A 6 2.55 22.77 12.95
C GLN A 6 2.53 21.29 13.30
N ILE A 7 1.35 20.69 13.50
CA ILE A 7 1.23 19.24 13.67
C ILE A 7 1.59 18.52 12.36
N ALA A 8 1.15 19.02 11.20
CA ALA A 8 1.56 18.48 9.90
C ALA A 8 3.08 18.58 9.66
N SER A 9 3.73 19.66 10.12
CA SER A 9 5.18 19.83 10.05
C SER A 9 5.94 18.90 11.01
N LEU A 10 5.45 18.76 12.25
CA LEU A 10 6.05 17.92 13.29
C LEU A 10 5.87 16.42 13.04
N LEU A 11 4.82 16.02 12.32
CA LEU A 11 4.63 14.65 11.82
C LEU A 11 5.36 14.39 10.49
N GLY A 12 6.03 15.41 9.93
CA GLY A 12 6.73 15.34 8.67
C GLY A 12 5.75 15.23 7.51
N GLY A 13 5.17 16.35 7.06
CA GLY A 13 4.21 16.41 5.95
C GLY A 13 4.68 15.72 4.67
N GLU A 14 5.99 15.56 4.51
CA GLU A 14 6.61 14.75 3.45
C GLU A 14 6.27 13.26 3.56
N LYS A 15 6.26 12.67 4.76
CA LYS A 15 5.86 11.27 4.98
C LYS A 15 4.40 11.03 4.67
N ILE A 16 3.51 11.94 5.10
CA ILE A 16 2.07 11.85 4.80
C ILE A 16 1.85 11.90 3.28
N ASN A 17 2.58 12.77 2.58
CA ASN A 17 2.53 12.85 1.13
C ASN A 17 3.09 11.57 0.47
N GLN A 18 4.19 10.99 0.97
CA GLN A 18 4.72 9.71 0.49
C GLN A 18 3.70 8.58 0.65
N TYR A 19 3.03 8.47 1.81
CA TYR A 19 1.96 7.50 2.01
C TYR A 19 0.83 7.70 1.00
N LYS A 20 0.38 8.95 0.80
CA LYS A 20 -0.66 9.24 -0.19
C LYS A 20 -0.21 8.84 -1.60
N THR A 21 1.02 9.13 -2.00
CA THR A 21 1.57 8.74 -3.31
C THR A 21 1.58 7.22 -3.50
N VAL A 22 1.90 6.45 -2.45
CA VAL A 22 1.83 4.98 -2.51
C VAL A 22 0.39 4.51 -2.68
N LEU A 23 -0.58 5.09 -1.96
CA LEU A 23 -1.99 4.77 -2.15
C LEU A 23 -2.47 5.11 -3.56
N ASP A 24 -2.17 6.31 -4.05
CA ASP A 24 -2.50 6.74 -5.42
C ASP A 24 -1.84 5.81 -6.46
N TRP A 25 -0.62 5.34 -6.19
CA TRP A 25 0.06 4.37 -7.06
C TRP A 25 -0.66 3.03 -7.06
N VAL A 26 -1.08 2.48 -5.91
CA VAL A 26 -1.87 1.25 -5.86
C VAL A 26 -3.20 1.41 -6.60
N GLU A 27 -3.89 2.53 -6.42
CA GLU A 27 -5.11 2.83 -7.17
C GLU A 27 -4.83 2.88 -8.69
N SER A 28 -3.71 3.48 -9.11
CA SER A 28 -3.30 3.49 -10.53
C SER A 28 -2.98 2.09 -11.09
N GLN A 29 -2.67 1.12 -10.23
CA GLN A 29 -2.49 -0.29 -10.59
C GLN A 29 -3.82 -1.07 -10.68
N GLY A 30 -4.97 -0.39 -10.55
CA GLY A 30 -6.30 -0.99 -10.54
C GLY A 30 -6.81 -1.36 -9.14
N GLY A 31 -6.29 -0.71 -8.11
CA GLY A 31 -6.63 -0.97 -6.71
C GLY A 31 -6.26 -2.39 -6.27
N ILE A 32 -6.85 -2.85 -5.16
CA ILE A 32 -6.56 -4.20 -4.62
C ILE A 32 -6.91 -5.31 -5.62
N GLU A 33 -7.99 -5.17 -6.39
CA GLU A 33 -8.33 -6.15 -7.43
C GLU A 33 -7.29 -6.21 -8.55
N GLY A 34 -6.73 -5.07 -8.95
CA GLY A 34 -5.64 -5.00 -9.91
C GLY A 34 -4.37 -5.68 -9.39
N LEU A 35 -4.05 -5.49 -8.11
CA LEU A 35 -2.94 -6.18 -7.46
C LEU A 35 -3.16 -7.71 -7.47
N ILE A 36 -4.35 -8.18 -7.10
CA ILE A 36 -4.68 -9.62 -7.11
C ILE A 36 -4.41 -10.22 -8.49
N LYS A 37 -4.85 -9.54 -9.56
CA LYS A 37 -4.62 -9.99 -10.94
C LYS A 37 -3.15 -10.03 -11.31
N GLN A 38 -2.36 -9.02 -10.91
CA GLN A 38 -0.93 -8.97 -11.21
C GLN A 38 -0.15 -10.06 -10.47
N PHE A 39 -0.45 -10.26 -9.19
CA PHE A 39 0.14 -11.34 -8.39
C PHE A 39 -0.22 -12.73 -8.95
N ASP A 40 -1.47 -12.92 -9.37
CA ASP A 40 -1.91 -14.16 -9.99
C ASP A 40 -1.17 -14.42 -11.32
N THR A 41 -1.06 -13.39 -12.17
CA THR A 41 -0.30 -13.45 -13.43
C THR A 41 1.17 -13.78 -13.20
N ALA A 42 1.76 -13.32 -12.10
CA ALA A 42 3.14 -13.62 -11.72
C ALA A 42 3.32 -15.01 -11.06
N GLY A 43 2.23 -15.79 -10.87
CA GLY A 43 2.27 -17.07 -10.16
C GLY A 43 2.48 -16.95 -8.65
N LEU A 44 2.19 -15.77 -8.09
CA LEU A 44 2.34 -15.43 -6.67
C LEU A 44 0.97 -15.23 -5.98
N SER A 45 -0.06 -15.91 -6.47
CA SER A 45 -1.43 -15.84 -5.95
C SER A 45 -1.48 -16.18 -4.44
N GLU A 46 -0.72 -17.17 -4.00
CA GLU A 46 -0.66 -17.57 -2.58
C GLU A 46 -0.15 -16.45 -1.66
N LEU A 47 0.81 -15.63 -2.13
CA LEU A 47 1.32 -14.51 -1.34
C LEU A 47 0.24 -13.47 -1.10
N ILE A 48 -0.43 -13.00 -2.17
CA ILE A 48 -1.47 -11.97 -2.01
C ILE A 48 -2.69 -12.49 -1.25
N GLN A 49 -3.04 -13.77 -1.42
CA GLN A 49 -4.10 -14.40 -0.64
C GLN A 49 -3.76 -14.49 0.84
N SER A 50 -2.49 -14.73 1.20
CA SER A 50 -2.07 -14.73 2.61
C SER A 50 -2.31 -13.38 3.27
N TRP A 51 -2.15 -12.28 2.52
CA TRP A 51 -2.36 -10.91 3.01
C TRP A 51 -3.83 -10.51 3.10
N ILE A 52 -4.68 -11.11 2.26
CA ILE A 52 -6.13 -10.91 2.33
C ILE A 52 -6.73 -11.69 3.49
N SER A 53 -6.18 -12.88 3.77
CA SER A 53 -6.66 -13.77 4.83
C SER A 53 -6.39 -13.22 6.23
N THR A 54 -7.06 -13.78 7.24
CA THR A 54 -6.80 -13.46 8.65
C THR A 54 -5.59 -14.18 9.25
N ASN A 55 -4.76 -14.83 8.41
CA ASN A 55 -3.59 -15.58 8.84
C ASN A 55 -2.34 -14.69 8.85
N THR A 56 -1.17 -15.28 9.13
CA THR A 56 0.10 -14.56 9.04
C THR A 56 0.43 -14.21 7.59
N ASN A 57 0.69 -12.93 7.32
CA ASN A 57 1.17 -12.46 6.03
C ASN A 57 2.49 -13.13 5.65
N LEU A 58 2.53 -13.76 4.48
CA LEU A 58 3.77 -14.30 3.95
C LEU A 58 4.70 -13.15 3.50
N PRO A 59 6.02 -13.26 3.75
CA PRO A 59 6.97 -12.26 3.28
C PRO A 59 7.10 -12.32 1.75
N ILE A 60 7.44 -11.17 1.16
CA ILE A 60 7.78 -11.03 -0.26
C ILE A 60 9.13 -10.31 -0.38
N SER A 61 9.93 -10.66 -1.39
CA SER A 61 11.19 -9.99 -1.68
C SER A 61 11.03 -8.82 -2.65
N ALA A 62 12.02 -7.92 -2.68
CA ALA A 62 12.07 -6.81 -3.62
C ALA A 62 12.09 -7.31 -5.09
N GLU A 63 12.77 -8.41 -5.37
CA GLU A 63 12.83 -9.03 -6.70
C GLU A 63 11.48 -9.59 -7.13
N GLN A 64 10.72 -10.18 -6.20
CA GLN A 64 9.36 -10.64 -6.46
C GLN A 64 8.41 -9.47 -6.74
N ILE A 65 8.56 -8.34 -6.02
CA ILE A 65 7.83 -7.10 -6.33
C ILE A 65 8.13 -6.62 -7.75
N VAL A 66 9.40 -6.56 -8.15
CA VAL A 66 9.78 -6.20 -9.52
C VAL A 66 9.23 -7.20 -10.54
N THR A 67 9.13 -8.49 -10.18
CA THR A 67 8.52 -9.52 -11.04
C THR A 67 7.03 -9.28 -11.25
N VAL A 68 6.30 -8.87 -10.21
CA VAL A 68 4.86 -8.58 -10.29
C VAL A 68 4.59 -7.31 -11.09
N PHE A 69 5.26 -6.21 -10.75
CA PHE A 69 4.93 -4.89 -11.29
C PHE A 69 5.76 -4.49 -12.51
N SER A 70 6.84 -5.21 -12.81
CA SER A 70 7.89 -4.83 -13.77
C SER A 70 8.71 -3.61 -13.35
N SER A 71 9.96 -3.52 -13.85
CA SER A 71 10.85 -2.39 -13.53
C SER A 71 10.30 -1.02 -13.92
N PRO A 72 9.64 -0.82 -15.08
CA PRO A 72 9.05 0.48 -15.44
C PRO A 72 8.06 1.03 -14.40
N VAL A 73 7.18 0.20 -13.85
CA VAL A 73 6.17 0.62 -12.87
C VAL A 73 6.83 0.97 -11.53
N ILE A 74 7.82 0.18 -11.12
CA ILE A 74 8.60 0.47 -9.90
C ILE A 74 9.41 1.77 -10.06
N ASN A 75 9.99 2.02 -11.25
CA ASN A 75 10.70 3.26 -11.54
C ASN A 75 9.78 4.49 -11.49
N GLU A 76 8.53 4.35 -11.94
CA GLU A 76 7.52 5.40 -11.83
C GLU A 76 7.23 5.73 -10.37
N LEU A 77 6.97 4.71 -9.54
CA LEU A 77 6.77 4.89 -8.10
C LEU A 77 7.97 5.58 -7.47
N ALA A 78 9.18 5.04 -7.71
CA ALA A 78 10.43 5.55 -7.18
C ALA A 78 10.62 7.04 -7.49
N SER A 79 10.33 7.45 -8.73
CA SER A 79 10.40 8.85 -9.16
C SER A 79 9.43 9.75 -8.42
N LYS A 80 8.22 9.26 -8.10
CA LYS A 80 7.19 10.04 -7.39
C LYS A 80 7.49 10.23 -5.90
N ILE A 81 8.23 9.30 -5.29
CA ILE A 81 8.60 9.36 -3.86
C ILE A 81 10.08 9.74 -3.63
N ASN A 82 10.80 10.14 -4.70
CA ASN A 82 12.20 10.53 -4.68
C ASN A 82 13.13 9.45 -4.08
N LEU A 83 12.95 8.21 -4.51
CA LEU A 83 13.76 7.05 -4.14
C LEU A 83 14.40 6.41 -5.37
N SER A 84 15.37 5.54 -5.14
CA SER A 84 15.84 4.59 -6.16
C SER A 84 14.82 3.47 -6.39
N ALA A 85 14.93 2.80 -7.54
CA ALA A 85 14.07 1.65 -7.86
C ALA A 85 14.18 0.53 -6.81
N THR A 86 15.40 0.28 -6.32
CA THR A 86 15.66 -0.71 -5.26
C THR A 86 14.94 -0.33 -3.98
N GLU A 87 15.12 0.90 -3.49
CA GLU A 87 14.45 1.38 -2.27
C GLU A 87 12.92 1.35 -2.41
N ALA A 88 12.38 1.71 -3.58
CA ALA A 88 10.94 1.63 -3.83
C ALA A 88 10.43 0.19 -3.81
N SER A 89 11.17 -0.76 -4.41
CA SER A 89 10.80 -2.18 -4.38
C SER A 89 10.88 -2.80 -2.99
N GLU A 90 11.90 -2.43 -2.19
CA GLU A 90 12.02 -2.85 -0.78
C GLU A 90 10.90 -2.28 0.08
N MET A 91 10.56 -1.00 -0.13
CA MET A 91 9.44 -0.36 0.54
C MET A 91 8.13 -1.06 0.20
N ALA A 92 7.85 -1.31 -1.08
CA ALA A 92 6.67 -2.04 -1.50
C ALA A 92 6.62 -3.45 -0.87
N ALA A 93 7.74 -4.18 -0.86
CA ALA A 93 7.84 -5.49 -0.22
C ALA A 93 7.50 -5.45 1.29
N GLN A 94 7.90 -4.38 1.97
CA GLN A 94 7.66 -4.22 3.40
C GLN A 94 6.23 -3.79 3.76
N TYR A 95 5.62 -2.93 2.94
CA TYR A 95 4.37 -2.25 3.29
C TYR A 95 3.14 -2.79 2.56
N LEU A 96 3.28 -3.31 1.33
CA LEU A 96 2.15 -3.83 0.58
C LEU A 96 1.40 -4.97 1.30
N PRO A 97 2.08 -5.96 1.93
CA PRO A 97 1.39 -6.99 2.70
C PRO A 97 0.55 -6.41 3.84
N LYS A 98 1.09 -5.40 4.55
CA LYS A 98 0.44 -4.77 5.69
C LYS A 98 -0.74 -3.90 5.25
N LEU A 99 -0.60 -3.22 4.11
CA LEU A 99 -1.66 -2.39 3.56
C LEU A 99 -2.88 -3.25 3.23
N ILE A 100 -2.68 -4.37 2.52
CA ILE A 100 -3.74 -5.29 2.12
C ILE A 100 -4.43 -5.87 3.37
N ASP A 101 -3.66 -6.44 4.30
CA ASP A 101 -4.19 -6.96 5.58
C ASP A 101 -5.06 -5.93 6.33
N LYS A 102 -4.62 -4.67 6.37
CA LYS A 102 -5.34 -3.61 7.09
C LYS A 102 -6.67 -3.22 6.46
N VAL A 103 -6.82 -3.40 5.14
CA VAL A 103 -8.05 -3.06 4.41
C VAL A 103 -8.94 -4.28 4.14
N THR A 104 -8.48 -5.49 4.48
CA THR A 104 -9.23 -6.74 4.41
C THR A 104 -9.35 -7.44 5.77
N PRO A 105 -9.80 -6.76 6.85
CA PRO A 105 -9.79 -7.32 8.20
C PRO A 105 -10.67 -8.58 8.35
N ASP A 106 -11.68 -8.73 7.49
CA ASP A 106 -12.63 -9.84 7.52
C ASP A 106 -12.19 -11.04 6.66
N GLY A 107 -10.95 -11.05 6.16
CA GLY A 107 -10.46 -12.13 5.29
C GLY A 107 -10.94 -12.02 3.84
N VAL A 108 -11.59 -10.92 3.47
CA VAL A 108 -12.19 -10.68 2.17
C VAL A 108 -11.93 -9.24 1.72
N VAL A 109 -11.87 -9.02 0.41
CA VAL A 109 -11.79 -7.67 -0.16
C VAL A 109 -13.19 -7.04 -0.10
N PRO A 110 -13.37 -5.89 0.56
CA PRO A 110 -14.63 -5.18 0.57
C PRO A 110 -15.06 -4.81 -0.85
N LYS A 111 -16.38 -4.89 -1.10
CA LYS A 111 -16.95 -4.42 -2.37
C LYS A 111 -16.77 -2.90 -2.47
N ASP A 112 -16.33 -2.42 -3.62
CA ASP A 112 -16.09 -0.99 -3.88
C ASP A 112 -15.03 -0.38 -2.95
N LEU A 113 -14.02 -1.17 -2.55
CA LEU A 113 -12.90 -0.70 -1.74
C LEU A 113 -12.14 0.43 -2.44
N ASP A 114 -12.20 1.63 -1.87
CA ASP A 114 -11.30 2.76 -2.17
C ASP A 114 -10.28 2.89 -1.03
N LEU A 115 -8.99 2.77 -1.35
CA LEU A 115 -7.93 2.75 -0.33
C LEU A 115 -7.80 4.09 0.40
N VAL A 116 -8.08 5.20 -0.27
CA VAL A 116 -8.01 6.53 0.33
C VAL A 116 -9.10 6.67 1.40
N SER A 117 -10.34 6.29 1.07
CA SER A 117 -11.45 6.29 2.02
C SER A 117 -11.23 5.29 3.16
N ALA A 118 -10.78 4.07 2.85
CA ALA A 118 -10.46 3.06 3.86
C ALA A 118 -9.38 3.54 4.84
N GLY A 119 -8.31 4.15 4.33
CA GLY A 119 -7.27 4.75 5.15
C GLY A 119 -7.79 5.87 6.06
N MET A 120 -8.70 6.70 5.55
CA MET A 120 -9.35 7.75 6.33
C MET A 120 -10.26 7.17 7.43
N ASP A 121 -10.99 6.10 7.14
CA ASP A 121 -11.89 5.49 8.12
C ASP A 121 -11.12 4.77 9.23
N ILE A 122 -10.00 4.12 8.90
CA ILE A 122 -9.06 3.59 9.89
C ILE A 122 -8.52 4.71 10.78
N LEU A 123 -8.15 5.86 10.18
CA LEU A 123 -7.67 7.01 10.93
C LEU A 123 -8.76 7.55 11.88
N LYS A 124 -10.00 7.70 11.40
CA LYS A 124 -11.15 8.11 12.22
C LYS A 124 -11.42 7.14 13.36
N ALA A 125 -11.43 5.84 13.10
CA ALA A 125 -11.63 4.81 14.12
C ALA A 125 -10.56 4.91 15.22
N LYS A 126 -9.31 5.20 14.86
CA LYS A 126 -8.22 5.32 15.83
C LYS A 126 -8.27 6.58 16.70
N ILE A 127 -8.74 7.70 16.14
CA ILE A 127 -8.80 8.99 16.86
C ILE A 127 -10.11 9.20 17.64
N PHE A 128 -11.21 8.55 17.22
CA PHE A 128 -12.54 8.74 17.81
C PHE A 128 -13.12 7.47 18.45
N GLY A 129 -12.55 6.29 18.18
CA GLY A 129 -13.05 5.00 18.67
C GLY A 129 -12.34 4.49 19.93
N GLY A 130 -11.82 5.39 20.76
CA GLY A 130 -11.17 5.09 22.05
C GLY A 130 -11.95 5.63 23.23
#